data_AF-A0A379LHM6-F1
#
_entry.id   AF-A0A379LHM6-F1
#
_cell.length_a   1.000
_cell.length_b   1.000
_cell.length_c   1.000
_cell.angle_alpha   90.00
_cell.angle_beta   90.00
_cell.angle_gamma   90.00
#
_symmetry.space_group_name_H-M   'P 1'
#
loop_
_entity.id
_entity.type
_entity.pdbx_description
1 polymer ?
#
loop_
_entity_poly.entity_id
_entity_poly.type
_entity_poly.pdbx_seq_one_letter_code
_entity_poly.pdbx_strand_id
1 'polypeptide(L)'
;MRKSFLILASLLAVGCTTNPVTAPAENTEVINPIQKVIEPAQKTSIFHYYTDPTTQAQAMASVEGVFKWQKGCLYLIQKGGSYMTAMFPKYPENAVKWNEYNKTLSLNGYIFKMGDYIRTNGQYSKYYPDNDIEEYAKQGDASCLTPMLVEIGTIDLKK
;
A
#
# COMPACT_ATOMS: atom_id res chain seq x y z
N MET A 1 -41.88 51.64 31.82
CA MET A 1 -40.56 51.88 32.46
C MET A 1 -39.88 50.54 32.69
N ARG A 2 -38.56 50.50 32.46
CA ARG A 2 -37.64 49.35 32.61
C ARG A 2 -37.75 48.63 33.97
N LYS A 3 -37.51 47.31 33.95
CA LYS A 3 -36.46 46.53 34.67
C LYS A 3 -36.89 45.05 34.64
N SER A 4 -36.16 44.14 33.98
CA SER A 4 -34.94 43.46 34.46
C SER A 4 -35.22 42.64 35.74
N PHE A 5 -34.93 41.34 35.91
CA PHE A 5 -33.96 40.40 35.31
C PHE A 5 -34.30 38.96 35.82
N LEU A 6 -34.02 37.95 34.97
CA LEU A 6 -33.46 36.59 35.18
C LEU A 6 -33.63 35.86 36.55
N ILE A 7 -33.88 34.54 36.64
CA ILE A 7 -32.93 33.42 36.36
C ILE A 7 -33.65 32.04 36.49
N LEU A 8 -33.37 31.13 35.53
CA LEU A 8 -33.18 29.65 35.54
C LEU A 8 -34.01 28.73 36.48
N ALA A 9 -34.34 27.47 36.18
CA ALA A 9 -33.89 26.52 35.16
C ALA A 9 -34.84 25.30 35.11
N SER A 10 -35.01 24.77 33.89
CA SER A 10 -35.11 23.36 33.46
C SER A 10 -35.10 22.24 34.52
N LEU A 11 -35.65 21.06 34.29
CA LEU A 11 -36.63 20.45 33.39
C LEU A 11 -36.73 19.02 33.93
N LEU A 12 -37.93 18.46 33.98
CA LEU A 12 -38.25 17.13 34.52
C LEU A 12 -37.50 15.99 33.78
N ALA A 13 -37.02 14.99 34.52
CA ALA A 13 -36.98 13.61 34.04
C ALA A 13 -37.04 12.61 35.21
N VAL A 14 -38.02 11.73 35.11
CA VAL A 14 -38.48 10.72 36.07
C VAL A 14 -37.43 9.62 36.24
N GLY A 15 -37.03 9.34 37.48
CA GLY A 15 -36.19 8.19 37.83
C GLY A 15 -37.02 6.99 38.29
N CYS A 16 -37.07 5.92 37.50
CA CYS A 16 -37.67 4.64 37.89
C CYS A 16 -36.61 3.70 38.50
N THR A 17 -36.84 3.37 39.77
CA THR A 17 -36.65 2.10 40.50
C THR A 17 -35.48 1.18 40.15
N THR A 18 -34.59 1.01 41.13
CA THR A 18 -33.61 -0.08 41.27
C THR A 18 -34.23 -1.34 41.89
N ASN A 19 -34.09 -2.49 41.22
CA ASN A 19 -34.11 -3.82 41.88
C ASN A 19 -32.81 -4.57 41.51
N PRO A 20 -32.11 -5.21 42.45
CA PRO A 20 -30.88 -5.93 42.14
C PRO A 20 -31.04 -7.46 42.20
N VAL A 21 -30.10 -8.12 41.50
CA VAL A 21 -29.59 -9.51 41.66
C VAL A 21 -30.52 -10.66 41.27
N THR A 22 -30.11 -11.48 40.29
CA THR A 22 -29.49 -12.81 40.52
C THR A 22 -29.31 -13.51 39.18
N ALA A 23 -28.05 -13.78 38.79
CA ALA A 23 -27.72 -14.59 37.63
C ALA A 23 -27.90 -16.08 37.94
N PRO A 24 -28.35 -16.89 36.96
CA PRO A 24 -27.93 -18.28 36.85
C PRO A 24 -26.82 -18.38 35.80
N ALA A 25 -25.71 -18.99 36.18
CA ALA A 25 -24.67 -19.43 35.25
C ALA A 25 -25.19 -20.65 34.45
N GLU A 26 -25.05 -20.63 33.12
CA GLU A 26 -24.24 -21.60 32.36
C GLU A 26 -24.45 -21.46 30.83
N ASN A 27 -23.34 -21.64 30.11
CA ASN A 27 -23.23 -22.18 28.76
C ASN A 27 -23.66 -21.32 27.56
N THR A 28 -22.68 -20.74 26.86
CA THR A 28 -22.02 -21.37 25.69
C THR A 28 -21.11 -20.33 25.05
N GLU A 29 -19.83 -20.66 24.92
CA GLU A 29 -18.83 -19.85 24.25
C GLU A 29 -19.28 -19.47 22.83
N VAL A 30 -19.44 -18.16 22.60
CA VAL A 30 -19.49 -17.61 21.25
C VAL A 30 -18.06 -17.59 20.73
N ILE A 31 -17.58 -18.73 20.24
CA ILE A 31 -16.37 -18.75 19.40
C ILE A 31 -16.83 -18.40 17.99
N ASN A 32 -16.87 -17.09 17.73
CA ASN A 32 -16.93 -16.57 16.37
C ASN A 32 -15.71 -17.15 15.62
N PRO A 33 -15.86 -17.90 14.52
CA PRO A 33 -14.69 -18.32 13.77
C PRO A 33 -14.08 -17.04 13.20
N ILE A 34 -12.88 -16.71 13.66
CA ILE A 34 -12.02 -15.72 13.02
C ILE A 34 -11.98 -16.14 11.55
N GLN A 35 -12.70 -15.43 10.70
CA GLN A 35 -12.59 -15.58 9.25
C GLN A 35 -11.12 -15.32 8.96
N LYS A 36 -10.39 -16.41 8.72
CA LYS A 36 -9.04 -16.37 8.19
C LYS A 36 -9.20 -15.66 6.85
N VAL A 37 -8.88 -14.36 6.83
CA VAL A 37 -8.87 -13.56 5.61
C VAL A 37 -7.88 -14.26 4.71
N ILE A 38 -8.39 -15.01 3.73
CA ILE A 38 -7.57 -15.65 2.72
C ILE A 38 -6.99 -14.50 1.92
N GLU A 39 -5.71 -14.18 2.14
CA GLU A 39 -5.02 -13.22 1.29
C GLU A 39 -5.16 -13.71 -0.16
N PRO A 40 -5.62 -12.86 -1.09
CA PRO A 40 -5.73 -13.24 -2.48
C PRO A 40 -4.38 -13.76 -2.95
N ALA A 41 -4.36 -14.90 -3.65
CA ALA A 41 -3.14 -15.37 -4.30
C ALA A 41 -2.59 -14.23 -5.18
N GLN A 42 -1.36 -13.79 -4.90
CA GLN A 42 -0.73 -12.71 -5.65
C GLN A 42 -0.54 -13.16 -7.09
N LYS A 43 -1.25 -12.50 -8.01
CA LYS A 43 -1.17 -12.75 -9.46
C LYS A 43 -0.28 -11.74 -10.17
N THR A 44 -0.03 -10.61 -9.51
CA THR A 44 0.77 -9.53 -10.08
C THR A 44 2.26 -9.84 -9.94
N SER A 45 2.99 -9.72 -11.04
CA SER A 45 4.45 -9.81 -11.10
C SER A 45 5.07 -8.58 -10.43
N ILE A 46 5.86 -8.79 -9.39
CA ILE A 46 6.57 -7.74 -8.67
C ILE A 46 8.07 -8.01 -8.80
N PHE A 47 8.75 -7.12 -9.50
CA PHE A 47 10.19 -7.23 -9.72
C PHE A 47 10.95 -6.36 -8.74
N HIS A 48 12.10 -6.85 -8.31
CA HIS A 48 12.95 -6.22 -7.33
C HIS A 48 14.36 -6.04 -7.88
N TYR A 49 14.98 -4.93 -7.50
CA TYR A 49 16.41 -4.69 -7.71
C TYR A 49 17.18 -4.80 -6.39
N TYR A 50 18.45 -5.15 -6.50
CA TYR A 50 19.33 -5.29 -5.34
C TYR A 50 19.57 -3.94 -4.66
N THR A 51 19.44 -3.94 -3.34
CA THR A 51 19.82 -2.85 -2.44
C THR A 51 20.65 -3.49 -1.34
N ASP A 52 21.71 -2.82 -0.89
CA ASP A 52 22.55 -3.38 0.16
C ASP A 52 21.73 -3.54 1.46
N PRO A 53 21.67 -4.73 2.08
CA PRO A 53 20.79 -4.95 3.24
C PRO A 53 21.23 -4.19 4.50
N THR A 54 22.51 -3.80 4.59
CA THR A 54 23.08 -3.12 5.76
C THR A 54 22.90 -1.62 5.67
N THR A 55 23.25 -1.04 4.53
CA THR A 55 23.22 0.41 4.27
C THR A 55 21.91 0.85 3.64
N GLN A 56 21.15 -0.07 3.03
CA GLN A 56 19.91 0.19 2.31
C GLN A 56 20.08 1.24 1.21
N ALA A 57 21.29 1.30 0.64
CA ALA A 57 21.67 2.30 -0.34
C ALA A 57 20.80 2.14 -1.60
N GLN A 58 20.21 3.25 -2.02
CA GLN A 58 19.44 3.39 -3.25
C GLN A 58 20.02 4.52 -4.10
N ALA A 59 19.78 4.47 -5.40
CA ALA A 59 20.13 5.57 -6.29
C ALA A 59 19.47 6.88 -5.84
N MET A 60 20.21 7.99 -5.99
CA MET A 60 19.76 9.35 -5.61
C MET A 60 19.45 10.24 -6.82
N ALA A 61 19.40 9.67 -8.04
CA ALA A 61 18.81 10.35 -9.19
C ALA A 61 17.28 10.39 -9.04
N SER A 62 16.57 11.14 -9.90
CA SER A 62 15.11 11.28 -9.83
C SER A 62 14.43 10.56 -10.99
N VAL A 63 13.40 9.79 -10.68
CA VAL A 63 12.51 9.17 -11.66
C VAL A 63 11.08 9.64 -11.42
N GLU A 64 10.32 9.77 -12.49
CA GLU A 64 8.95 10.27 -12.42
C GLU A 64 8.04 9.68 -13.50
N GLY A 65 6.75 9.57 -13.18
CA GLY A 65 5.75 9.05 -14.11
C GLY A 65 4.46 8.64 -13.43
N VAL A 66 3.59 7.97 -14.17
CA VAL A 66 2.28 7.50 -13.71
C VAL A 66 2.29 6.00 -13.54
N PHE A 67 1.87 5.49 -12.38
CA PHE A 67 1.75 4.05 -12.18
C PHE A 67 0.63 3.45 -13.03
N LYS A 68 0.90 2.30 -13.64
CA LYS A 68 -0.09 1.54 -14.40
C LYS A 68 0.01 0.06 -14.03
N TRP A 69 -1.15 -0.54 -13.79
CA TRP A 69 -1.29 -1.99 -13.73
C TRP A 69 -2.04 -2.48 -14.97
N GLN A 70 -1.51 -3.49 -15.63
CA GLN A 70 -2.13 -4.09 -16.80
C GLN A 70 -1.72 -5.56 -16.93
N LYS A 71 -2.72 -6.44 -17.04
CA LYS A 71 -2.53 -7.90 -17.23
C LYS A 71 -1.57 -8.53 -16.21
N GLY A 72 -1.62 -8.09 -14.95
CA GLY A 72 -0.73 -8.61 -13.90
C GLY A 72 0.67 -8.00 -13.86
N CYS A 73 0.96 -6.97 -14.66
CA CYS A 73 2.24 -6.28 -14.67
C CYS A 73 2.11 -4.86 -14.10
N LEU A 74 3.13 -4.41 -13.36
CA LEU A 74 3.28 -3.03 -12.91
C LEU A 74 4.28 -2.27 -13.77
N TYR A 75 3.83 -1.10 -14.22
CA TYR A 75 4.62 -0.20 -15.05
C TYR A 75 4.62 1.21 -14.49
N LEU A 76 5.65 1.97 -14.84
CA LEU A 76 5.65 3.42 -14.77
C LEU A 76 5.58 3.97 -16.20
N ILE A 77 4.63 4.86 -16.46
CA ILE A 77 4.49 5.54 -17.74
C ILE A 77 5.08 6.94 -17.60
N GLN A 78 6.16 7.21 -18.34
CA GLN A 78 6.78 8.53 -18.37
C GLN A 78 5.98 9.56 -19.18
N LYS A 79 6.37 10.83 -19.04
CA LYS A 79 5.96 11.92 -19.92
C LYS A 79 6.49 11.65 -21.34
N GLY A 80 5.68 10.98 -22.15
CA GLY A 80 6.06 10.44 -23.45
C GLY A 80 5.35 9.12 -23.78
N GLY A 81 4.68 8.50 -22.80
CA GLY A 81 3.82 7.34 -23.02
C GLY A 81 4.54 5.99 -23.08
N SER A 82 5.87 5.99 -22.90
CA SER A 82 6.65 4.75 -22.86
C SER A 82 6.39 4.00 -21.55
N TYR A 83 6.09 2.71 -21.67
CA TYR A 83 5.92 1.79 -20.55
C TYR A 83 7.29 1.27 -20.14
N MET A 84 7.60 1.38 -18.85
CA MET A 84 8.79 0.80 -18.25
C MET A 84 8.39 -0.11 -17.11
N THR A 85 8.99 -1.29 -17.02
CA THR A 85 8.77 -2.22 -15.91
C THR A 85 9.22 -1.56 -14.61
N ALA A 86 8.30 -1.48 -13.65
CA ALA A 86 8.62 -0.96 -12.33
C ALA A 86 9.37 -2.01 -11.51
N MET A 87 10.57 -1.64 -11.07
CA MET A 87 11.41 -2.43 -10.18
C MET A 87 11.42 -1.78 -8.80
N PHE A 88 11.40 -2.59 -7.75
CA PHE A 88 11.29 -2.13 -6.36
C PHE A 88 12.49 -2.55 -5.51
N PRO A 89 12.89 -1.78 -4.49
CA PRO A 89 14.03 -2.15 -3.66
C PRO A 89 13.70 -3.42 -2.89
N LYS A 90 14.60 -4.41 -2.94
CA LYS A 90 14.48 -5.61 -2.12
C LYS A 90 14.56 -5.31 -0.61
N TYR A 91 15.37 -4.32 -0.23
CA TYR A 91 15.59 -3.90 1.14
C TYR A 91 15.35 -2.38 1.34
N PRO A 92 14.88 -1.93 2.52
CA PRO A 92 14.48 -2.77 3.66
C PRO A 92 13.27 -3.64 3.32
N GLU A 93 13.21 -4.82 3.93
CA GLU A 93 12.07 -5.72 3.74
C GLU A 93 10.76 -5.00 4.11
N ASN A 94 9.68 -5.34 3.42
CA ASN A 94 8.35 -4.76 3.64
C ASN A 94 8.22 -3.26 3.30
N ALA A 95 9.26 -2.61 2.76
CA ALA A 95 9.16 -1.25 2.24
C ALA A 95 8.21 -1.16 1.05
N VAL A 96 8.03 -2.25 0.31
CA VAL A 96 7.11 -2.34 -0.82
C VAL A 96 6.07 -3.40 -0.55
N LYS A 97 4.80 -3.02 -0.65
CA LYS A 97 3.67 -3.95 -0.49
C LYS A 97 2.66 -3.72 -1.60
N TRP A 98 2.25 -4.81 -2.24
CA TRP A 98 1.19 -4.79 -3.24
C TRP A 98 -0.11 -5.31 -2.63
N ASN A 99 -1.19 -4.56 -2.81
CA ASN A 99 -2.53 -5.03 -2.47
C ASN A 99 -3.23 -5.48 -3.76
N GLU A 100 -3.33 -6.80 -3.94
CA GLU A 100 -3.95 -7.40 -5.13
C GLU A 100 -5.44 -7.06 -5.26
N TYR A 101 -6.18 -6.95 -4.15
CA TYR A 101 -7.62 -6.67 -4.21
C TYR A 101 -7.91 -5.22 -4.64
N ASN A 102 -7.24 -4.26 -4.01
CA ASN A 102 -7.42 -2.83 -4.26
C ASN A 102 -6.61 -2.29 -5.43
N LYS A 103 -5.67 -3.09 -5.97
CA LYS A 103 -4.68 -2.67 -6.97
C LYS A 103 -3.92 -1.42 -6.52
N THR A 104 -3.45 -1.42 -5.27
CA THR A 104 -2.69 -0.31 -4.69
C THR A 104 -1.30 -0.75 -4.29
N LEU A 105 -0.34 0.12 -4.52
CA LEU A 105 1.06 -0.06 -4.16
C LEU A 105 1.37 0.79 -2.92
N SER A 106 1.89 0.18 -1.86
CA SER A 106 2.46 0.88 -0.73
C SER A 106 3.97 0.96 -0.88
N LEU A 107 4.51 2.19 -0.86
CA LEU A 107 5.93 2.48 -0.90
C LEU A 107 6.29 3.21 0.39
N ASN A 108 6.95 2.51 1.31
CA ASN A 108 7.35 3.02 2.63
C ASN A 108 6.18 3.71 3.38
N GLY A 109 5.00 3.09 3.34
CA GLY A 109 3.77 3.61 3.96
C GLY A 109 2.95 4.55 3.10
N TYR A 110 3.50 5.14 2.03
CA TYR A 110 2.74 5.95 1.07
C TYR A 110 1.92 5.06 0.15
N ILE A 111 0.63 5.36 0.01
CA ILE A 111 -0.29 4.57 -0.83
C ILE A 111 -0.46 5.25 -2.19
N PHE A 112 -0.10 4.50 -3.23
CA PHE A 112 -0.29 4.84 -4.63
C PHE A 112 -1.37 3.96 -5.25
N LYS A 113 -2.34 4.59 -5.91
CA LYS A 113 -3.34 3.95 -6.76
C LYS A 113 -2.83 3.93 -8.20
N MET A 114 -3.34 3.00 -9.00
CA MET A 114 -3.03 3.02 -10.44
C MET A 114 -3.61 4.28 -11.07
N GLY A 115 -2.80 5.00 -11.84
CA GLY A 115 -3.10 6.34 -12.33
C GLY A 115 -2.51 7.47 -11.50
N ASP A 116 -1.99 7.20 -10.30
CA ASP A 116 -1.27 8.21 -9.51
C ASP A 116 0.07 8.53 -10.17
N TYR A 117 0.42 9.82 -10.17
CA TYR A 117 1.76 10.28 -10.49
C TYR A 117 2.68 10.07 -9.28
N ILE A 118 3.94 9.80 -9.56
CA ILE A 118 5.00 9.70 -8.58
C ILE A 118 6.23 10.42 -9.11
N ARG A 119 6.95 11.08 -8.20
CA ARG A 119 8.35 11.43 -8.37
C ARG A 119 9.12 10.88 -7.18
N THR A 120 10.18 10.13 -7.43
CA THR A 120 10.98 9.50 -6.38
C THR A 120 12.47 9.55 -6.68
N ASN A 121 13.30 9.18 -5.70
CA ASN A 121 14.67 8.79 -5.96
C ASN A 121 14.69 7.47 -6.75
N GLY A 122 15.70 7.21 -7.57
CA GLY A 122 15.74 6.02 -8.39
C GLY A 122 16.63 6.17 -9.60
N GLN A 123 16.51 5.24 -10.54
CA GLN A 123 17.25 5.30 -11.81
C GLN A 123 16.55 4.52 -12.93
N TYR A 124 16.96 4.79 -14.16
CA TYR A 124 16.58 4.00 -15.32
C TYR A 124 17.71 3.05 -15.68
N SER A 125 17.36 1.81 -15.98
CA SER A 125 18.31 0.80 -16.44
C SER A 125 17.79 0.15 -17.71
N LYS A 126 18.72 -0.26 -18.57
CA LYS A 126 18.39 -1.05 -19.76
C LYS A 126 18.29 -2.51 -19.33
N TYR A 127 17.28 -3.21 -19.83
CA TYR A 127 17.15 -4.65 -19.67
C TYR A 127 17.76 -5.35 -20.87
N TYR A 128 18.70 -6.26 -20.62
CA TYR A 128 19.32 -7.08 -21.65
C TYR A 128 18.91 -8.54 -21.42
N PRO A 129 17.94 -9.07 -22.20
CA PRO A 129 17.40 -10.40 -21.96
C PRO A 129 18.47 -11.49 -21.87
N ASP A 130 19.49 -11.43 -22.73
CA ASP A 130 20.55 -12.45 -22.79
C ASP A 130 21.39 -12.56 -21.51
N ASN A 131 21.46 -11.49 -20.70
CA ASN A 131 22.23 -11.45 -19.46
C ASN A 131 21.34 -11.54 -18.20
N ASP A 132 20.11 -11.05 -18.29
CA ASP A 132 19.29 -10.74 -17.11
C ASP A 132 18.01 -11.61 -17.01
N ILE A 133 17.69 -12.42 -18.05
CA ILE A 133 16.48 -13.26 -18.05
C ILE A 133 16.41 -14.13 -16.80
N GLU A 134 17.52 -14.77 -16.41
CA GLU A 134 17.47 -15.77 -15.34
C GLU A 134 17.19 -15.13 -13.97
N GLU A 135 17.65 -13.90 -13.72
CA GLU A 135 17.44 -13.23 -12.45
C GLU A 135 16.01 -12.69 -12.32
N TYR A 136 15.51 -12.00 -13.34
CA TYR A 136 14.20 -11.35 -13.26
C TYR A 136 13.04 -12.28 -13.59
N ALA A 137 13.19 -13.26 -14.50
CA ALA A 137 12.12 -14.22 -14.80
C ALA A 137 11.79 -15.15 -13.63
N LYS A 138 12.66 -15.26 -12.61
CA LYS A 138 12.38 -15.99 -11.36
C LYS A 138 11.47 -15.20 -10.41
N GLN A 139 11.30 -13.90 -10.63
CA GLN A 139 10.54 -13.01 -9.73
C GLN A 139 9.08 -12.83 -10.16
N GLY A 140 8.80 -13.01 -11.46
CA GLY A 140 7.47 -12.83 -12.02
C GLY A 140 7.40 -13.25 -13.48
N ASP A 141 6.27 -13.00 -14.12
CA ASP A 141 6.04 -13.30 -15.53
C ASP A 141 6.97 -12.45 -16.42
N ALA A 142 7.84 -13.11 -17.19
CA ALA A 142 8.80 -12.45 -18.08
C ALA A 142 8.14 -11.56 -19.14
N SER A 143 6.86 -11.76 -19.47
CA SER A 143 6.10 -10.89 -20.37
C SER A 143 5.87 -9.48 -19.81
N CYS A 144 6.11 -9.27 -18.51
CA CYS A 144 6.06 -7.97 -17.87
C CYS A 144 7.37 -7.16 -17.98
N LEU A 145 8.44 -7.76 -18.53
CA LEU A 145 9.74 -7.09 -18.70
C LEU A 145 9.77 -6.30 -20.02
N THR A 146 10.09 -5.01 -19.92
CA THR A 146 10.29 -4.12 -21.07
C THR A 146 11.79 -3.84 -21.29
N PRO A 147 12.22 -3.36 -22.47
CA PRO A 147 13.63 -3.03 -22.73
C PRO A 147 14.21 -1.96 -21.78
N MET A 148 13.36 -1.17 -21.14
CA MET A 148 13.72 -0.19 -20.13
C MET A 148 13.08 -0.56 -18.79
N LEU A 149 13.88 -0.61 -17.74
CA LEU A 149 13.44 -0.77 -16.36
C LEU A 149 13.50 0.59 -15.67
N VAL A 150 12.65 0.75 -14.66
CA VAL A 150 12.74 1.88 -13.74
C VAL A 150 12.81 1.39 -12.31
N GLU A 151 13.91 1.71 -11.65
CA GLU A 151 14.13 1.42 -10.23
C GLU A 151 13.46 2.52 -9.41
N ILE A 152 12.33 2.17 -8.80
CA ILE A 152 11.51 3.06 -7.98
C ILE A 152 12.09 3.08 -6.57
N GLY A 153 12.64 4.20 -6.15
CA GLY A 153 13.12 4.36 -4.79
C GLY A 153 12.02 4.69 -3.77
N THR A 154 12.38 4.61 -2.49
CA THR A 154 11.45 4.76 -1.36
C THR A 154 11.83 5.84 -0.34
N ILE A 155 12.81 6.70 -0.67
CA ILE A 155 13.39 7.69 0.24
C ILE A 155 12.86 9.11 -0.02
N ASP A 156 12.86 9.58 -1.28
CA ASP A 156 12.37 10.94 -1.64
C ASP A 156 11.04 10.87 -2.41
N LEU A 157 10.02 10.29 -1.78
CA LEU A 157 8.70 10.08 -2.39
C LEU A 157 7.89 11.37 -2.44
N LYS A 158 7.43 11.74 -3.64
CA LYS A 158 6.49 12.83 -3.91
C LYS A 158 5.31 12.30 -4.74
N LYS A 159 4.12 12.75 -4.38
CA LYS A 159 2.85 12.38 -5.02
C LYS A 159 2.18 13.61 -5.61
#